data_AF-A0A1C5CDE1-F1
#
_entry.id   AF-A0A1C5CDE1-F1
#
_cell.length_a   1.000
_cell.length_b   1.000
_cell.length_c   1.000
_cell.angle_alpha   90.00
_cell.angle_beta   90.00
_cell.angle_gamma   90.00
#
_symmetry.space_group_name_H-M   'P 1'
#
loop_
_entity.id
_entity.type
_entity.pdbx_description
1 polymer ?
#
loop_
_entity_poly.entity_id
_entity_poly.type
_entity_poly.pdbx_seq_one_letter_code
_entity_poly.pdbx_strand_id
1 'polypeptide(L)'
;MTADEPVSPVAVGPGGLSRRAQAFVAVDGIRFPRQDIRQHCDAWTGYGIPAAEVERAAAFQDRWGGLALPPAPFYEGGPRILGADLPEGSAAAGWSFPAGDCRVSMAYGFMIGPDGAFGIHAHRWTPLHATTDGWVESLALAAHARRWAKTVTRLTGEAAAALDLGGYEPVPEVQGVTDTWWRGRDSLVALYRGEAVGLDAPQCLEAHIYGGLDARGLHGG
;
A
#
# COMPACT_ATOMS: atom_id res chain seq x y z
N MET A 1 -2.90 -31.69 -16.96
CA MET A 1 -1.75 -30.78 -16.71
C MET A 1 -1.69 -29.82 -17.88
N THR A 2 -2.52 -28.77 -17.84
CA THR A 2 -2.39 -27.64 -18.75
C THR A 2 -1.11 -26.92 -18.38
N ALA A 3 -0.21 -26.76 -19.34
CA ALA A 3 0.97 -25.91 -19.15
C ALA A 3 0.44 -24.49 -18.88
N ASP A 4 0.83 -23.93 -17.73
CA ASP A 4 0.52 -22.55 -17.39
C ASP A 4 1.06 -21.66 -18.50
N GLU A 5 0.21 -20.76 -19.01
CA GLU A 5 0.63 -19.77 -20.00
C GLU A 5 1.80 -18.96 -19.43
N PRO A 6 2.88 -18.73 -20.20
CA PRO A 6 3.99 -17.91 -19.74
C PRO A 6 3.49 -16.49 -19.46
N VAL A 7 3.38 -16.14 -18.19
CA VAL A 7 3.05 -14.78 -17.76
C VAL A 7 4.21 -13.87 -18.13
N SER A 8 3.94 -12.82 -18.91
CA SER A 8 4.94 -11.78 -19.19
C SER A 8 5.46 -11.20 -17.86
N PRO A 9 6.77 -11.12 -17.65
CA PRO A 9 7.33 -10.59 -16.40
C PRO A 9 7.09 -9.09 -16.27
N VAL A 10 6.77 -8.40 -17.37
CA VAL A 10 6.44 -6.98 -17.40
C VAL A 10 5.08 -6.78 -16.73
N ALA A 11 5.10 -6.11 -15.58
CA ALA A 11 3.88 -5.70 -14.93
C ALA A 11 3.17 -4.62 -15.76
N VAL A 12 1.84 -4.67 -15.79
CA VAL A 12 1.00 -3.57 -16.29
C VAL A 12 0.19 -3.07 -15.11
N GLY A 13 0.28 -1.77 -14.85
CA GLY A 13 -0.51 -1.11 -13.81
C GLY A 13 -2.00 -1.29 -14.07
N PRO A 14 -2.81 -1.67 -13.07
CA PRO A 14 -4.26 -1.68 -13.22
C PRO A 14 -4.80 -0.31 -13.67
N GLY A 15 -5.90 -0.31 -14.41
CA GLY A 15 -6.60 0.93 -14.77
C GLY A 15 -7.04 1.71 -13.51
N GLY A 16 -7.22 3.01 -13.65
CA GLY A 16 -7.62 3.91 -12.55
C GLY A 16 -6.45 4.60 -11.82
N LEU A 17 -5.23 4.08 -11.97
CA LEU A 17 -4.00 4.72 -11.47
C LEU A 17 -3.62 5.96 -12.31
N SER A 18 -2.94 6.91 -11.68
CA SER A 18 -2.26 8.03 -12.32
C SER A 18 -1.19 7.55 -13.30
N ARG A 19 -0.79 8.41 -14.25
CA ARG A 19 0.30 8.07 -15.19
C ARG A 19 1.61 7.74 -14.47
N ARG A 20 1.91 8.46 -13.38
CA ARG A 20 3.05 8.18 -12.50
C ARG A 20 3.01 6.75 -11.95
N ALA A 21 1.88 6.36 -11.35
CA ALA A 21 1.73 5.04 -10.75
C ALA A 21 1.70 3.93 -11.79
N GLN A 22 1.07 4.15 -12.94
CA GLN A 22 1.13 3.21 -14.06
C GLN A 22 2.56 3.00 -14.55
N ALA A 23 3.32 4.08 -14.73
CA ALA A 23 4.73 4.01 -15.15
C ALA A 23 5.60 3.32 -14.09
N PHE A 24 5.41 3.64 -12.80
CA PHE A 24 6.10 2.99 -11.69
C PHE A 24 5.87 1.48 -11.69
N VAL A 25 4.61 1.02 -11.80
CA VAL A 25 4.30 -0.40 -11.89
C VAL A 25 4.93 -1.04 -13.13
N ALA A 26 4.86 -0.37 -14.29
CA ALA A 26 5.36 -0.93 -15.54
C ALA A 26 6.88 -1.04 -15.61
N VAL A 27 7.60 -0.09 -15.00
CA VAL A 27 9.06 -0.01 -15.06
C VAL A 27 9.70 -0.80 -13.91
N ASP A 28 9.14 -0.68 -12.71
CA ASP A 28 9.79 -1.18 -11.49
C ASP A 28 9.07 -2.40 -10.88
N GLY A 29 7.87 -2.73 -11.37
CA GLY A 29 7.10 -3.88 -10.91
C GLY A 29 7.48 -5.19 -11.62
N ILE A 30 7.36 -6.31 -10.90
CA ILE A 30 7.57 -7.66 -11.42
C ILE A 30 6.27 -8.45 -11.27
N ARG A 31 5.83 -9.10 -12.35
CA ARG A 31 4.66 -10.00 -12.31
C ARG A 31 5.09 -11.45 -12.09
N PHE A 32 4.51 -12.07 -11.06
CA PHE A 32 4.60 -13.49 -10.75
C PHE A 32 3.31 -14.21 -11.13
N PRO A 33 3.37 -15.55 -11.34
CA PRO A 33 2.18 -16.38 -11.43
C PRO A 33 1.27 -16.14 -10.23
N ARG A 34 -0.01 -15.92 -10.53
CA ARG A 34 -1.04 -15.64 -9.54
C ARG A 34 -1.71 -16.94 -9.12
N GLN A 35 -1.83 -17.18 -7.82
CA GLN A 35 -2.65 -18.28 -7.34
C GLN A 35 -4.12 -18.04 -7.66
N ASP A 36 -4.81 -19.05 -8.20
CA ASP A 36 -6.25 -19.00 -8.39
C ASP A 36 -6.97 -19.34 -7.08
N ILE A 37 -7.27 -18.31 -6.29
CA ILE A 37 -7.94 -18.50 -5.00
C ILE A 37 -9.40 -18.96 -5.15
N ARG A 38 -9.99 -18.88 -6.35
CA ARG A 38 -11.39 -19.31 -6.58
C ARG A 38 -11.56 -20.82 -6.44
N GLN A 39 -10.49 -21.58 -6.57
CA GLN A 39 -10.50 -23.02 -6.28
C GLN A 39 -10.88 -23.33 -4.82
N HIS A 40 -10.82 -22.33 -3.93
CA HIS A 40 -11.15 -22.46 -2.53
C HIS A 40 -12.55 -21.93 -2.16
N CYS A 41 -13.33 -21.40 -3.11
CA CYS A 41 -14.64 -20.77 -2.83
C CYS A 41 -15.59 -21.67 -2.03
N ASP A 42 -15.75 -22.93 -2.43
CA ASP A 42 -16.65 -23.87 -1.76
C ASP A 42 -16.18 -24.17 -0.33
N ALA A 43 -14.87 -24.35 -0.14
CA ALA A 43 -14.29 -24.61 1.18
C ALA A 43 -14.46 -23.40 2.11
N TRP A 44 -14.17 -22.19 1.62
CA TRP A 44 -14.28 -20.95 2.38
C TRP A 44 -15.74 -20.65 2.77
N THR A 45 -16.67 -20.86 1.84
CA THR A 45 -18.11 -20.76 2.13
C THR A 45 -18.54 -21.80 3.17
N GLY A 46 -17.99 -23.01 3.10
CA GLY A 46 -18.18 -24.06 4.11
C GLY A 46 -17.71 -23.67 5.52
N TYR A 47 -16.73 -22.77 5.64
CA TYR A 47 -16.29 -22.18 6.90
C TYR A 47 -17.17 -21.02 7.39
N GLY A 48 -18.24 -20.69 6.66
CA GLY A 48 -19.15 -19.60 7.01
C GLY A 48 -18.70 -18.22 6.53
N ILE A 49 -17.69 -18.15 5.65
CA ILE A 49 -17.29 -16.89 5.02
C ILE A 49 -18.37 -16.50 4.00
N PRO A 50 -18.90 -15.27 4.04
CA PRO A 50 -19.90 -14.83 3.07
C PRO A 50 -19.34 -14.86 1.64
N ALA A 51 -20.14 -15.34 0.68
CA ALA A 51 -19.75 -15.38 -0.73
C ALA A 51 -19.30 -14.00 -1.27
N ALA A 52 -19.89 -12.91 -0.78
CA ALA A 52 -19.49 -11.55 -1.15
C ALA A 52 -18.03 -11.23 -0.75
N GLU A 53 -17.55 -11.77 0.38
CA GLU A 53 -16.17 -11.57 0.83
C GLU A 53 -15.18 -12.42 0.05
N VAL A 54 -15.59 -13.64 -0.33
CA VAL A 54 -14.82 -14.50 -1.24
C VAL A 54 -14.66 -13.82 -2.59
N GLU A 55 -15.73 -13.26 -3.16
CA GLU A 55 -15.69 -12.50 -4.41
C GLU A 55 -14.82 -11.24 -4.29
N ARG A 56 -14.85 -10.55 -3.14
CA ARG A 56 -14.00 -9.37 -2.89
C ARG A 56 -12.51 -9.74 -2.87
N ALA A 57 -12.15 -10.82 -2.20
CA ALA A 57 -10.79 -11.37 -2.23
C ALA A 57 -10.38 -11.77 -3.65
N ALA A 58 -11.27 -12.45 -4.40
CA ALA A 58 -11.03 -12.85 -5.78
C ALA A 58 -10.83 -11.65 -6.72
N ALA A 59 -11.61 -10.58 -6.56
CA ALA A 59 -11.46 -9.34 -7.32
C ALA A 59 -10.13 -8.63 -7.00
N PHE A 60 -9.71 -8.62 -5.74
CA PHE A 60 -8.38 -8.11 -5.37
C PHE A 60 -7.28 -8.95 -6.00
N GLN A 61 -7.38 -10.28 -5.89
CA GLN A 61 -6.44 -11.21 -6.49
C GLN A 61 -6.37 -10.98 -8.00
N ASP A 62 -7.51 -10.74 -8.67
CA ASP A 62 -7.53 -10.47 -10.10
C ASP A 62 -6.75 -9.21 -10.49
N ARG A 63 -6.91 -8.16 -9.70
CA ARG A 63 -6.33 -6.85 -10.00
C ARG A 63 -4.86 -6.76 -9.61
N TRP A 64 -4.51 -7.28 -8.44
CA TRP A 64 -3.22 -7.04 -7.78
C TRP A 64 -2.38 -8.30 -7.60
N GLY A 65 -3.01 -9.47 -7.62
CA GLY A 65 -2.36 -10.76 -7.38
C GLY A 65 -1.12 -10.97 -8.25
N GLY A 66 -0.06 -11.45 -7.60
CA GLY A 66 1.23 -11.72 -8.24
C GLY A 66 2.05 -10.47 -8.56
N LEU A 67 1.61 -9.26 -8.19
CA LEU A 67 2.40 -8.06 -8.40
C LEU A 67 3.40 -7.85 -7.25
N ALA A 68 4.69 -7.92 -7.56
CA ALA A 68 5.75 -7.49 -6.67
C ALA A 68 6.18 -6.06 -7.04
N LEU A 69 6.07 -5.14 -6.10
CA LEU A 69 6.57 -3.77 -6.25
C LEU A 69 7.98 -3.63 -5.62
N PRO A 70 8.72 -2.56 -5.92
CA PRO A 70 9.92 -2.22 -5.16
C PRO A 70 9.62 -2.10 -3.66
N PRO A 71 10.59 -2.38 -2.77
CA PRO A 71 10.43 -2.16 -1.35
C PRO A 71 9.99 -0.72 -1.06
N ALA A 72 8.89 -0.58 -0.30
CA ALA A 72 8.45 0.69 0.22
C ALA A 72 9.55 1.33 1.11
N PRO A 73 9.66 2.66 1.17
CA PRO A 73 10.62 3.33 2.04
C PRO A 73 10.30 3.21 3.55
N PHE A 74 9.22 2.49 3.89
CA PHE A 74 8.62 2.33 5.21
C PHE A 74 7.93 0.95 5.30
N TYR A 75 7.46 0.59 6.49
CA TYR A 75 6.86 -0.73 6.80
C TYR A 75 7.71 -1.92 6.34
N GLU A 76 9.02 -1.83 6.55
CA GLU A 76 10.00 -2.84 6.15
C GLU A 76 9.84 -3.35 4.72
N GLY A 77 9.50 -2.40 3.82
CA GLY A 77 9.39 -2.62 2.40
C GLY A 77 7.99 -2.99 1.90
N GLY A 78 6.97 -3.01 2.77
CA GLY A 78 5.61 -3.35 2.35
C GLY A 78 5.42 -4.83 2.03
N PRO A 79 4.29 -5.20 1.39
CA PRO A 79 4.08 -6.55 0.88
C PRO A 79 5.19 -6.97 -0.10
N ARG A 80 5.63 -8.22 0.00
CA ARG A 80 6.62 -8.83 -0.89
C ARG A 80 6.03 -9.03 -2.29
N ILE A 81 4.85 -9.64 -2.33
CA ILE A 81 4.04 -9.88 -3.52
C ILE A 81 2.60 -9.63 -3.09
N LEU A 82 1.88 -8.76 -3.80
CA LEU A 82 0.46 -8.54 -3.54
C LEU A 82 -0.33 -9.80 -3.87
N GLY A 83 -1.23 -10.17 -2.97
CA GLY A 83 -2.13 -11.30 -3.15
C GLY A 83 -3.16 -11.38 -2.04
N ALA A 84 -4.35 -11.86 -2.35
CA ALA A 84 -5.36 -12.20 -1.35
C ALA A 84 -5.20 -13.66 -0.91
N ASP A 85 -5.64 -13.92 0.32
CA ASP A 85 -5.80 -15.25 0.88
C ASP A 85 -7.11 -15.31 1.67
N LEU A 86 -7.32 -16.38 2.42
CA LEU A 86 -8.49 -16.67 3.24
C LEU A 86 -9.00 -15.41 3.98
N PRO A 87 -10.25 -14.99 3.75
CA PRO A 87 -10.86 -13.92 4.54
C PRO A 87 -10.98 -14.28 6.02
N GLU A 88 -10.70 -13.30 6.86
CA GLU A 88 -10.71 -13.39 8.31
C GLU A 88 -11.64 -12.31 8.89
N GLY A 89 -12.30 -12.65 10.00
CA GLY A 89 -13.16 -11.73 10.72
C GLY A 89 -14.54 -12.31 11.01
N SER A 90 -15.53 -11.43 11.11
CA SER A 90 -16.91 -11.81 11.40
C SER A 90 -17.89 -10.73 10.93
N ALA A 91 -19.18 -11.05 10.90
CA ALA A 91 -20.21 -10.07 10.57
C ALA A 91 -20.23 -8.85 11.52
N ALA A 92 -19.82 -9.02 12.78
CA ALA A 92 -19.81 -7.95 13.77
C ALA A 92 -18.54 -7.07 13.69
N ALA A 93 -17.39 -7.69 13.45
CA ALA A 93 -16.10 -6.98 13.38
C ALA A 93 -15.76 -6.47 11.96
N GLY A 94 -16.49 -6.93 10.94
CA GLY A 94 -16.12 -6.80 9.54
C GLY A 94 -15.19 -7.93 9.09
N TRP A 95 -15.17 -8.13 7.77
CA TRP A 95 -14.31 -9.11 7.12
C TRP A 95 -13.12 -8.40 6.47
N SER A 96 -11.94 -9.01 6.59
CA SER A 96 -10.70 -8.55 5.98
C SER A 96 -9.99 -9.73 5.33
N PHE A 97 -9.01 -9.48 4.48
CA PHE A 97 -8.16 -10.54 3.95
C PHE A 97 -6.73 -10.03 3.76
N PRO A 98 -5.72 -10.92 3.77
CA PRO A 98 -4.34 -10.54 3.55
C PRO A 98 -4.13 -9.80 2.22
N ALA A 99 -3.23 -8.83 2.20
CA ALA A 99 -2.83 -8.09 1.00
C ALA A 99 -1.45 -8.53 0.48
N GLY A 100 -0.96 -9.69 0.94
CA GLY A 100 0.32 -10.27 0.59
C GLY A 100 1.25 -10.43 1.79
N ASP A 101 2.21 -11.36 1.67
CA ASP A 101 3.19 -11.62 2.73
C ASP A 101 4.08 -10.41 2.98
N CYS A 102 4.44 -10.20 4.25
CA CYS A 102 5.51 -9.28 4.62
C CYS A 102 6.86 -9.75 4.01
N ARG A 103 7.73 -8.80 3.67
CA ARG A 103 9.09 -9.11 3.17
C ARG A 103 9.99 -9.72 4.24
N VAL A 104 9.72 -9.37 5.48
CA VAL A 104 10.42 -9.83 6.68
C VAL A 104 9.37 -10.17 7.74
N SER A 105 9.78 -10.90 8.79
CA SER A 105 8.87 -11.19 9.92
C SER A 105 8.59 -9.92 10.70
N MET A 106 7.30 -9.60 10.91
CA MET A 106 6.84 -8.36 11.53
C MET A 106 5.78 -8.62 12.61
N ALA A 107 5.54 -7.60 13.45
CA ALA A 107 4.49 -7.61 14.47
C ALA A 107 3.09 -7.28 13.91
N TYR A 108 2.95 -7.21 12.58
CA TYR A 108 1.71 -6.93 11.87
C TYR A 108 1.69 -7.60 10.49
N GLY A 109 0.49 -7.75 9.94
CA GLY A 109 0.28 -8.16 8.54
C GLY A 109 -0.35 -7.04 7.71
N PHE A 110 -0.13 -7.05 6.40
CA PHE A 110 -0.83 -6.17 5.47
C PHE A 110 -2.18 -6.77 5.10
N MET A 111 -3.25 -5.99 5.21
CA MET A 111 -4.62 -6.46 5.00
C MET A 111 -5.42 -5.48 4.14
N ILE A 112 -6.46 -6.01 3.51
CA ILE A 112 -7.56 -5.23 2.95
C ILE A 112 -8.73 -5.27 3.94
N GLY A 113 -9.07 -4.09 4.46
CA GLY A 113 -10.17 -3.91 5.41
C GLY A 113 -11.55 -4.13 4.80
N PRO A 114 -12.61 -4.14 5.61
CA PRO A 114 -13.99 -4.36 5.15
C PRO A 114 -14.50 -3.30 4.17
N ASP A 115 -13.95 -2.10 4.23
CA ASP A 115 -14.21 -0.96 3.35
C ASP A 115 -13.32 -0.94 2.10
N GLY A 116 -12.41 -1.91 1.94
CA GLY A 116 -11.43 -1.94 0.86
C GLY A 116 -10.16 -1.15 1.14
N ALA A 117 -10.01 -0.56 2.33
CA ALA A 117 -8.81 0.16 2.70
C ALA A 117 -7.59 -0.77 2.77
N PHE A 118 -6.45 -0.28 2.27
CA PHE A 118 -5.18 -0.95 2.44
C PHE A 118 -4.59 -0.53 3.77
N GLY A 119 -4.25 -1.49 4.62
CA GLY A 119 -3.70 -1.18 5.92
C GLY A 119 -2.91 -2.28 6.57
N ILE A 120 -2.60 -2.08 7.85
CA ILE A 120 -1.93 -3.08 8.68
C ILE A 120 -2.85 -3.56 9.80
N HIS A 121 -2.76 -4.84 10.09
CA HIS A 121 -3.39 -5.45 11.26
C HIS A 121 -2.31 -5.83 12.26
N ALA A 122 -2.25 -5.07 13.35
CA ALA A 122 -1.28 -5.19 14.45
C ALA A 122 -2.05 -5.49 15.75
N HIS A 123 -1.85 -4.72 16.83
CA HIS A 123 -2.76 -4.77 18.00
C HIS A 123 -4.15 -4.25 17.64
N ARG A 124 -4.23 -3.35 16.66
CA ARG A 124 -5.48 -2.85 16.08
C ARG A 124 -5.38 -2.74 14.56
N TRP A 125 -6.52 -2.94 13.89
CA TRP A 125 -6.67 -2.58 12.48
C TRP A 125 -6.37 -1.09 12.28
N THR A 126 -5.48 -0.78 11.34
CA THR A 126 -5.09 0.59 11.01
C THR A 126 -5.10 0.80 9.50
N PRO A 127 -6.13 1.46 8.94
CA PRO A 127 -6.17 1.77 7.51
C PRO A 127 -5.11 2.83 7.19
N LEU A 128 -4.23 2.53 6.25
CA LEU A 128 -3.16 3.43 5.84
C LEU A 128 -3.63 4.33 4.71
N HIS A 129 -4.24 3.71 3.70
CA HIS A 129 -4.81 4.35 2.52
C HIS A 129 -6.22 3.81 2.28
N ALA A 130 -7.11 4.64 1.73
CA ALA A 130 -8.50 4.28 1.52
C ALA A 130 -8.68 3.13 0.50
N THR A 131 -7.67 2.90 -0.34
CA THR A 131 -7.63 1.81 -1.32
C THR A 131 -6.20 1.31 -1.54
N THR A 132 -6.05 0.14 -2.15
CA THR A 132 -4.77 -0.34 -2.67
C THR A 132 -4.21 0.58 -3.76
N ASP A 133 -5.06 1.20 -4.58
CA ASP A 133 -4.66 2.21 -5.55
C ASP A 133 -3.91 3.34 -4.84
N GLY A 134 -4.48 3.88 -3.76
CA GLY A 134 -3.86 4.94 -2.94
C GLY A 134 -2.51 4.53 -2.35
N TRP A 135 -2.38 3.28 -1.88
CA TRP A 135 -1.10 2.73 -1.45
C TRP A 135 -0.07 2.71 -2.59
N VAL A 136 -0.44 2.25 -3.78
CA VAL A 136 0.46 2.22 -4.95
C VAL A 136 0.83 3.63 -5.42
N GLU A 137 -0.10 4.58 -5.38
CA GLU A 137 0.15 5.99 -5.66
C GLU A 137 1.16 6.60 -4.68
N SER A 138 1.06 6.25 -3.40
CA SER A 138 2.02 6.65 -2.35
C SER A 138 3.43 6.12 -2.65
N LEU A 139 3.56 4.86 -3.04
CA LEU A 139 4.85 4.27 -3.43
C LEU A 139 5.44 4.93 -4.69
N ALA A 140 4.61 5.13 -5.70
CA ALA A 140 5.03 5.78 -6.94
C ALA A 140 5.47 7.23 -6.70
N LEU A 141 4.77 7.95 -5.82
CA LEU A 141 5.14 9.31 -5.42
C LEU A 141 6.46 9.33 -4.64
N ALA A 142 6.69 8.37 -3.74
CA ALA A 142 7.98 8.25 -3.05
C ALA A 142 9.14 7.96 -3.98
N ALA A 143 8.96 7.03 -4.92
CA ALA A 143 9.96 6.71 -5.93
C ALA A 143 10.30 7.94 -6.81
N HIS A 144 9.27 8.67 -7.24
CA HIS A 144 9.43 9.91 -8.01
C HIS A 144 10.11 11.01 -7.19
N ALA A 145 9.63 11.30 -5.99
CA ALA A 145 10.18 12.34 -5.13
C ALA A 145 11.66 12.06 -4.82
N ARG A 146 12.01 10.81 -4.48
CA ARG A 146 13.39 10.40 -4.23
C ARG A 146 14.32 10.60 -5.43
N ARG A 147 13.81 10.45 -6.65
CA ARG A 147 14.59 10.64 -7.88
C ARG A 147 14.96 12.11 -8.13
N TRP A 148 14.10 13.04 -7.74
CA TRP A 148 14.25 14.47 -8.06
C TRP A 148 14.71 15.34 -6.89
N ALA A 149 14.51 14.87 -5.66
CA ALA A 149 14.86 15.64 -4.47
C ALA A 149 16.38 15.84 -4.37
N LYS A 150 16.77 17.03 -3.92
CA LYS A 150 18.17 17.32 -3.56
C LYS A 150 18.53 16.77 -2.20
N THR A 151 17.54 16.66 -1.32
CA THR A 151 17.69 16.14 0.04
C THR A 151 16.54 15.21 0.38
N VAL A 152 16.84 14.18 1.16
CA VAL A 152 15.82 13.32 1.79
C VAL A 152 16.13 13.26 3.28
N THR A 153 15.26 13.85 4.09
CA THR A 153 15.39 13.89 5.54
C THR A 153 14.37 12.96 6.17
N ARG A 154 14.80 12.07 7.05
CA ARG A 154 13.93 11.19 7.85
C ARG A 154 13.86 11.73 9.28
N LEU A 155 12.64 11.93 9.77
CA LEU A 155 12.36 12.29 11.16
C LEU A 155 11.56 11.17 11.81
N THR A 156 11.76 10.94 13.10
CA THR A 156 11.06 9.90 13.86
C THR A 156 10.54 10.43 15.20
N GLY A 157 9.51 9.78 15.74
CA GLY A 157 8.93 10.08 17.05
C GLY A 157 8.51 11.54 17.19
N GLU A 158 8.96 12.19 18.27
CA GLU A 158 8.62 13.59 18.59
C GLU A 158 9.01 14.57 17.48
N ALA A 159 10.16 14.36 16.82
CA ALA A 159 10.59 15.24 15.73
C ALA A 159 9.65 15.18 14.52
N ALA A 160 9.08 14.00 14.24
CA ALA A 160 8.05 13.85 13.21
C ALA A 160 6.69 14.40 13.67
N ALA A 161 6.36 14.28 14.97
CA ALA A 161 5.13 14.83 15.55
C ALA A 161 5.10 16.37 15.55
N ALA A 162 6.26 17.00 15.75
CA ALA A 162 6.41 18.46 15.79
C ALA A 162 6.51 19.11 14.40
N LEU A 163 6.39 18.35 13.32
CA LEU A 163 6.51 18.87 11.96
C LEU A 163 5.34 19.80 11.63
N ASP A 164 5.63 21.07 11.36
CA ASP A 164 4.63 22.03 10.91
C ASP A 164 4.36 21.86 9.41
N LEU A 165 3.11 21.49 9.10
CA LEU A 165 2.60 21.35 7.75
C LEU A 165 1.78 22.57 7.32
N GLY A 166 1.82 23.65 8.09
CA GLY A 166 1.25 24.95 7.73
C GLY A 166 1.74 25.41 6.36
N GLY A 167 0.80 25.67 5.45
CA GLY A 167 1.11 26.07 4.07
C GLY A 167 1.44 24.93 3.11
N TYR A 168 1.38 23.67 3.56
CA TYR A 168 1.38 22.52 2.67
C TYR A 168 -0.06 22.15 2.28
N GLU A 169 -0.22 21.63 1.07
CA GLU A 169 -1.49 21.09 0.58
C GLU A 169 -1.48 19.56 0.65
N PRO A 170 -2.60 18.92 1.06
CA PRO A 170 -2.69 17.47 1.01
C PRO A 170 -2.60 16.98 -0.43
N VAL A 171 -2.01 15.79 -0.62
CA VAL A 171 -1.91 15.13 -1.92
C VAL A 171 -3.06 14.13 -2.05
N PRO A 172 -4.18 14.47 -2.72
CA PRO A 172 -5.39 13.63 -2.67
C PRO A 172 -5.24 12.32 -3.44
N GLU A 173 -4.36 12.25 -4.45
CA GLU A 173 -4.22 11.06 -5.28
C GLU A 173 -3.74 9.83 -4.51
N VAL A 174 -3.02 10.00 -3.39
CA VAL A 174 -2.58 8.88 -2.56
C VAL A 174 -3.68 8.35 -1.65
N GLN A 175 -4.83 9.03 -1.55
CA GLN A 175 -5.97 8.63 -0.72
C GLN A 175 -5.55 8.25 0.71
N GLY A 176 -4.67 9.06 1.31
CA GLY A 176 -4.13 8.82 2.63
C GLY A 176 -5.20 8.86 3.72
N VAL A 177 -5.16 7.90 4.65
CA VAL A 177 -6.04 7.84 5.82
C VAL A 177 -5.24 8.10 7.09
N THR A 178 -4.43 7.12 7.50
CA THR A 178 -3.48 7.29 8.60
C THR A 178 -2.15 7.83 8.08
N ASP A 179 -1.73 7.33 6.93
CA ASP A 179 -0.53 7.78 6.24
C ASP A 179 -0.89 8.85 5.23
N THR A 180 -0.20 9.99 5.30
CA THR A 180 -0.59 11.19 4.57
C THR A 180 0.58 11.77 3.80
N TRP A 181 0.29 12.41 2.67
CA TRP A 181 1.25 13.13 1.86
C TRP A 181 0.88 14.59 1.73
N TRP A 182 1.89 15.43 1.77
CA TRP A 182 1.77 16.88 1.79
C TRP A 182 2.73 17.50 0.80
N ARG A 183 2.25 18.48 0.03
CA ARG A 183 3.00 19.18 -1.01
C ARG A 183 3.22 20.62 -0.59
N GLY A 184 4.49 21.00 -0.46
CA GLY A 184 4.92 22.36 -0.18
C GLY A 184 5.40 23.07 -1.44
N ARG A 185 6.07 24.20 -1.25
CA ARG A 185 6.60 25.03 -2.35
C ARG A 185 7.68 24.33 -3.16
N ASP A 186 8.59 23.62 -2.49
CA ASP A 186 9.76 22.94 -3.06
C ASP A 186 10.04 21.60 -2.36
N SER A 187 9.03 21.05 -1.68
CA SER A 187 9.14 19.83 -0.90
C SER A 187 7.90 18.96 -0.97
N LEU A 188 8.10 17.65 -0.83
CA LEU A 188 7.06 16.68 -0.55
C LEU A 188 7.34 16.07 0.82
N VAL A 189 6.30 15.91 1.64
CA VAL A 189 6.39 15.27 2.95
C VAL A 189 5.46 14.07 2.98
N ALA A 190 6.03 12.90 3.24
CA ALA A 190 5.28 11.69 3.57
C ALA A 190 5.30 11.50 5.09
N LEU A 191 4.14 11.26 5.69
CA LEU A 191 4.00 11.08 7.13
C LEU A 191 3.32 9.75 7.41
N TYR A 192 4.09 8.83 7.96
CA TYR A 192 3.74 7.44 8.22
C TYR A 192 3.40 7.28 9.70
N ARG A 193 2.11 7.09 9.98
CA ARG A 193 1.55 6.95 11.34
C ARG A 193 1.07 5.54 11.63
N GLY A 194 0.99 4.68 10.61
CA GLY A 194 0.37 3.37 10.70
C GLY A 194 0.88 2.53 11.85
N GLU A 195 2.20 2.36 11.98
CA GLU A 195 2.80 1.59 13.08
C GLU A 195 2.58 2.26 14.44
N ALA A 196 2.76 3.58 14.52
CA ALA A 196 2.55 4.32 15.76
C ALA A 196 1.13 4.16 16.29
N VAL A 197 0.16 4.15 15.38
CA VAL A 197 -1.23 3.83 15.69
C VAL A 197 -1.34 2.32 15.94
N GLY A 198 -1.19 1.45 14.95
CA GLY A 198 -1.45 0.01 15.05
C GLY A 198 -0.81 -0.72 16.24
N LEU A 199 0.39 -0.29 16.66
CA LEU A 199 1.14 -0.89 17.77
C LEU A 199 1.00 -0.13 19.10
N ASP A 200 0.31 1.01 19.12
CA ASP A 200 0.27 1.94 20.25
C ASP A 200 1.67 2.42 20.67
N ALA A 201 2.48 2.77 19.68
CA ALA A 201 3.91 3.04 19.81
C ALA A 201 4.27 4.40 19.19
N PRO A 202 4.04 5.54 19.87
CA PRO A 202 4.28 6.88 19.31
C PRO A 202 5.69 7.10 18.73
N GLN A 203 6.69 6.39 19.26
CA GLN A 203 8.06 6.39 18.76
C GLN A 203 8.22 5.88 17.32
N CYS A 204 7.28 5.09 16.82
CA CYS A 204 7.24 4.58 15.44
C CYS A 204 6.69 5.61 14.43
N LEU A 205 6.29 6.81 14.89
CA LEU A 205 5.88 7.87 13.98
C LEU A 205 7.07 8.28 13.12
N GLU A 206 6.87 8.40 11.82
CA GLU A 206 7.95 8.70 10.89
C GLU A 206 7.54 9.67 9.80
N ALA A 207 8.40 10.65 9.50
CA ALA A 207 8.22 11.58 8.41
C ALA A 207 9.41 11.52 7.44
N HIS A 208 9.14 11.49 6.14
CA HIS A 208 10.15 11.65 5.09
C HIS A 208 9.92 12.97 4.37
N ILE A 209 10.93 13.83 4.34
CA ILE A 209 10.90 15.14 3.69
C ILE A 209 11.82 15.09 2.48
N TYR A 210 11.23 15.18 1.30
CA TYR A 210 11.91 15.25 0.01
C TYR A 210 12.04 16.72 -0.38
N GLY A 211 13.22 17.32 -0.20
CA GLY A 211 13.44 18.75 -0.35
C GLY A 211 14.15 19.17 -1.63
N GLY A 212 14.00 20.43 -2.02
CA GLY A 212 14.66 21.03 -3.18
C GLY A 212 14.11 20.57 -4.52
N LEU A 213 12.83 20.20 -4.56
CA LEU A 213 12.10 19.78 -5.75
C LEU A 213 11.73 20.98 -6.61
N ASP A 214 11.87 20.84 -7.93
CA ASP A 214 11.30 21.76 -8.90
C ASP A 214 9.83 21.38 -9.21
N ALA A 215 9.19 22.13 -10.11
CA ALA A 215 7.81 21.86 -10.51
C ALA A 215 7.60 20.42 -11.04
N ARG A 216 8.61 19.83 -11.69
CA ARG A 216 8.54 18.45 -12.18
C ARG A 216 8.69 17.46 -11.03
N GLY A 217 9.54 17.72 -10.06
CA GLY A 217 9.65 16.93 -8.84
C GLY A 217 8.37 16.92 -8.00
N LEU A 218 7.65 18.05 -7.96
CA LEU A 218 6.43 18.22 -7.16
C LEU A 218 5.17 17.61 -7.81
N HIS A 219 5.04 17.72 -9.14
CA HIS A 219 3.81 17.39 -9.85
C HIS A 219 3.99 16.37 -10.99
N GLY A 220 5.24 16.04 -11.33
CA GLY A 220 5.54 15.19 -12.48
C GLY A 220 5.13 13.73 -12.30
N GLY A 221 4.96 13.08 -13.44
CA GLY A 221 4.53 11.69 -13.56
C GLY A 221 3.16 11.57 -14.22
#